data_AF-A0A4R5F249-F1
#
_entry.id   AF-A0A4R5F249-F1
#
_cell.length_a   1.000
_cell.length_b   1.000
_cell.length_c   1.000
_cell.angle_alpha   90.00
_cell.angle_beta   90.00
_cell.angle_gamma   90.00
#
_symmetry.space_group_name_H-M   'P 1'
#
loop_
_entity.id
_entity.type
_entity.pdbx_description
1 polymer ?
#
loop_
_entity_poly.entity_id
_entity_poly.type
_entity_poly.pdbx_seq_one_letter_code
_entity_poly.pdbx_strand_id
1 'polypeptide(L)'
;MGDTTPLQVSFASAPASLDPAKSCTGEDRQLLDSLYARLVDFGAKRGPEGTTQIDYTTIMPYLAKSWDTSEDGKTYIFKLQTGWSSPAVPRWT
;
A
#
# COMPACT_ATOMS: atom_id res chain seq x y z
N MET A 1 -20.10 -15.83 -9.55
CA MET A 1 -19.89 -14.38 -9.77
C MET A 1 -20.00 -13.72 -8.41
N GLY A 2 -18.98 -12.96 -7.99
CA GLY A 2 -18.95 -12.37 -6.64
C GLY A 2 -19.97 -11.25 -6.47
N ASP A 3 -20.36 -10.97 -5.23
CA ASP A 3 -21.21 -9.85 -4.86
C ASP A 3 -20.59 -8.52 -5.35
N THR A 4 -21.38 -7.73 -6.07
CA THR A 4 -20.97 -6.43 -6.64
C THR A 4 -21.53 -5.25 -5.86
N THR A 5 -22.13 -5.49 -4.70
CA THR A 5 -22.68 -4.44 -3.86
C THR A 5 -21.56 -3.51 -3.41
N PRO A 6 -21.71 -2.17 -3.52
CA PRO A 6 -20.69 -1.23 -3.09
C PRO A 6 -20.35 -1.42 -1.61
N LEU A 7 -19.05 -1.52 -1.30
CA LEU A 7 -18.59 -1.48 0.09
C LEU A 7 -18.81 -0.07 0.64
N GLN A 8 -19.68 0.04 1.65
CA GLN A 8 -19.90 1.30 2.36
C GLN A 8 -19.06 1.33 3.63
N VAL A 9 -18.19 2.35 3.74
CA VAL A 9 -17.31 2.56 4.89
C VAL A 9 -17.59 3.94 5.48
N SER A 10 -17.95 3.99 6.77
CA SER A 10 -18.11 5.24 7.50
C SER A 10 -16.82 5.63 8.19
N PHE A 11 -16.45 6.90 8.08
CA PHE A 11 -15.30 7.48 8.77
C PHE A 11 -15.77 8.37 9.93
N ALA A 12 -14.97 8.45 11.00
CA ALA A 12 -15.25 9.34 12.13
C ALA A 12 -15.17 10.83 11.72
N SER A 13 -14.29 11.16 10.77
CA SER A 13 -14.18 12.47 10.12
C SER A 13 -13.65 12.32 8.69
N ALA A 14 -13.79 13.37 7.88
CA ALA A 14 -13.16 13.40 6.56
C ALA A 14 -11.62 13.46 6.68
N PRO A 15 -10.88 12.86 5.73
CA PRO A 15 -9.43 13.06 5.63
C PRO A 15 -9.10 14.52 5.30
N ALA A 16 -8.01 15.02 5.85
CA ALA A 16 -7.56 16.40 5.66
C ALA A 16 -6.82 16.59 4.33
N SER A 17 -6.22 15.52 3.79
CA SER A 17 -5.52 15.53 2.50
C SER A 17 -5.53 14.15 1.85
N LEU A 18 -5.54 14.13 0.52
CA LEU A 18 -5.28 12.92 -0.30
C LEU A 18 -3.85 12.89 -0.86
N ASP A 19 -3.01 13.89 -0.56
CA ASP A 19 -1.58 13.83 -0.88
C ASP A 19 -0.87 12.95 0.17
N PRO A 20 -0.33 11.77 -0.21
CA PRO A 20 0.33 10.89 0.74
C PRO A 20 1.56 11.51 1.40
N ALA A 21 2.20 12.52 0.79
CA ALA A 21 3.31 13.26 1.41
C ALA A 21 2.85 14.24 2.50
N LYS A 22 1.54 14.48 2.63
CA LYS A 22 0.92 15.37 3.63
C LYS A 22 0.04 14.64 4.64
N SER A 23 -0.06 13.31 4.54
CA SER A 23 -0.86 12.49 5.45
C SER A 23 -0.42 12.68 6.91
N CYS A 24 -1.37 12.94 7.80
CA CYS A 24 -1.10 13.13 9.22
C CYS A 24 -2.01 12.27 10.11
N THR A 25 -3.29 12.16 9.77
CA THR A 25 -4.29 11.50 10.63
C THR A 25 -4.40 10.00 10.36
N GLY A 26 -5.18 9.31 11.19
CA GLY A 26 -5.51 7.90 10.97
C GLY A 26 -6.46 7.72 9.78
N GLU A 27 -7.39 8.66 9.61
CA GLU A 27 -8.37 8.71 8.52
C GLU A 27 -7.69 8.93 7.17
N ASP A 28 -6.70 9.82 7.11
CA ASP A 28 -5.86 10.00 5.92
C ASP A 28 -5.22 8.66 5.51
N ARG A 29 -4.52 8.00 6.45
CA ARG A 29 -3.81 6.74 6.18
C ARG A 29 -4.74 5.62 5.74
N GLN A 30 -5.87 5.44 6.43
CA GLN A 30 -6.85 4.41 6.08
C GLN A 30 -7.32 4.50 4.63
N LEU A 31 -7.59 5.72 4.14
CA LEU A 31 -8.00 5.91 2.76
C LEU A 31 -6.81 5.79 1.80
N LEU A 32 -5.67 6.39 2.13
CA LEU A 32 -4.48 6.39 1.27
C LEU A 32 -3.91 5.00 1.02
N ASP A 33 -3.94 4.11 2.02
CA ASP A 33 -3.50 2.72 1.90
C ASP A 33 -4.30 1.95 0.83
N SER A 34 -5.53 2.37 0.54
CA SER A 34 -6.38 1.80 -0.52
C SER A 34 -6.19 2.49 -1.89
N LEU A 35 -5.67 3.72 -1.91
CA LEU A 35 -5.57 4.53 -3.12
C LEU A 35 -4.18 4.47 -3.77
N TYR A 36 -3.13 4.26 -2.99
CA TYR A 36 -1.74 4.35 -3.46
C TYR A 36 -0.99 3.04 -3.31
N ALA A 37 -0.19 2.72 -4.34
CA ALA A 37 0.80 1.66 -4.24
C ALA A 37 2.07 2.15 -3.55
N ARG A 38 2.76 1.25 -2.86
CA ARG A 38 4.10 1.45 -2.27
C ARG A 38 5.10 0.52 -2.95
N LEU A 39 6.40 0.83 -2.87
CA LEU A 39 7.44 -0.07 -3.39
C LEU A 39 7.41 -1.42 -2.67
N VAL A 40 7.25 -1.39 -1.37
CA VAL A 40 7.17 -2.57 -0.49
C VAL A 40 5.98 -2.42 0.46
N ASP A 41 5.62 -3.51 1.12
CA ASP A 41 4.63 -3.53 2.19
C ASP A 41 5.21 -4.20 3.44
N PHE A 42 4.50 -4.09 4.55
CA PHE A 42 4.77 -4.89 5.74
C PHE A 42 4.19 -6.30 5.59
N GLY A 43 4.79 -7.24 6.32
CA GLY A 43 4.24 -8.57 6.48
C GLY A 43 2.94 -8.56 7.27
N ALA A 44 2.30 -9.72 7.33
CA ALA A 44 1.14 -9.96 8.16
C ALA A 44 1.41 -11.17 9.06
N LYS A 45 0.93 -11.09 10.29
CA LYS A 45 0.96 -12.20 11.27
C LYS A 45 -0.43 -12.43 11.85
N ARG A 46 -0.64 -13.62 12.38
CA ARG A 46 -1.90 -13.95 13.05
C ARG A 46 -2.05 -13.12 14.32
N GLY A 47 -3.17 -12.43 14.43
CA GLY A 47 -3.60 -11.73 15.62
C GLY A 47 -4.47 -12.62 16.54
N PRO A 48 -4.86 -12.09 17.71
CA PRO A 48 -5.84 -12.72 18.60
C PRO A 48 -7.15 -13.02 17.88
N GLU A 49 -7.85 -14.06 18.33
CA GLU A 49 -9.22 -14.36 17.85
C GLU A 49 -9.34 -14.56 16.33
N GLY A 50 -8.25 -14.96 15.66
CA GLY A 50 -8.25 -15.16 14.21
C GLY A 50 -8.17 -13.88 13.39
N THR A 51 -7.91 -12.74 14.02
CA THR A 51 -7.60 -11.49 13.32
C THR A 51 -6.23 -11.54 12.63
N THR A 52 -5.95 -10.53 11.80
CA THR A 52 -4.63 -10.31 11.20
C THR A 52 -4.02 -9.04 11.79
N GLN A 53 -2.74 -9.10 12.15
CA GLN A 53 -1.97 -7.95 12.59
C GLN A 53 -0.82 -7.67 11.62
N ILE A 54 -0.46 -6.40 11.48
CA ILE A 54 0.72 -6.01 10.71
C ILE A 54 1.98 -6.52 11.42
N ASP A 55 2.89 -7.11 10.64
CA ASP A 55 4.22 -7.47 11.08
C ASP A 55 5.25 -6.49 10.51
N TYR A 56 5.62 -5.50 11.32
CA TYR A 56 6.62 -4.49 10.96
C TYR A 56 8.06 -5.02 10.84
N THR A 57 8.31 -6.28 11.26
CA THR A 57 9.65 -6.89 11.16
C THR A 57 9.92 -7.53 9.80
N THR A 58 8.86 -7.74 9.03
CA THR A 58 8.93 -8.36 7.71
C THR A 58 8.60 -7.33 6.64
N ILE A 59 9.48 -7.17 5.66
CA ILE A 59 9.24 -6.32 4.48
C ILE A 59 8.95 -7.23 3.28
N MET A 60 7.79 -7.02 2.66
CA MET A 60 7.26 -7.83 1.57
C MET A 60 7.28 -7.06 0.25
N PRO A 61 7.45 -7.76 -0.89
CA PRO A 61 7.24 -7.16 -2.21
C PRO A 61 5.85 -6.54 -2.36
N TYR A 62 5.78 -5.37 -3.01
CA TYR A 62 4.53 -4.81 -3.51
C TYR A 62 4.72 -4.33 -4.95
N LEU A 63 4.81 -3.02 -5.22
CA LEU A 63 5.13 -2.56 -6.58
C LEU A 63 6.55 -2.99 -7.02
N ALA A 64 7.50 -3.05 -6.09
CA ALA A 64 8.79 -3.68 -6.31
C ALA A 64 8.69 -5.18 -6.02
N LYS A 65 9.10 -6.00 -6.99
CA LYS A 65 9.15 -7.47 -6.83
C LYS A 65 10.38 -7.95 -6.06
N SER A 66 11.45 -7.16 -6.08
CA SER A 66 12.68 -7.40 -5.34
C SER A 66 13.50 -6.12 -5.25
N TRP A 67 14.48 -6.09 -4.35
CA TRP A 67 15.46 -5.02 -4.26
C TRP A 67 16.81 -5.57 -3.82
N ASP A 68 17.87 -4.88 -4.23
CA ASP A 68 19.24 -5.12 -3.79
C ASP A 68 19.68 -3.92 -2.93
N THR A 69 20.44 -4.18 -1.87
CA THR A 69 20.96 -3.13 -0.96
C THR A 69 22.48 -3.10 -1.05
N SER A 70 23.08 -1.91 -1.11
CA SER A 70 24.53 -1.75 -1.08
C SER A 70 25.12 -2.23 0.26
N GLU A 71 26.41 -2.58 0.25
CA GLU A 71 27.12 -3.06 1.45
C GLU A 71 27.07 -2.07 2.61
N ASP A 72 27.07 -0.76 2.32
CA ASP A 72 26.96 0.31 3.32
C ASP A 72 25.53 0.61 3.77
N GLY A 73 24.53 -0.07 3.19
CA GLY A 73 23.12 0.09 3.52
C GLY A 73 22.47 1.42 3.07
N LYS A 74 23.15 2.24 2.27
CA LYS A 74 22.68 3.58 1.89
C LYS A 74 22.02 3.64 0.52
N THR A 75 22.20 2.63 -0.32
CA THR A 75 21.64 2.57 -1.66
C THR A 75 20.75 1.35 -1.81
N TYR A 76 19.55 1.54 -2.35
CA TYR A 76 18.58 0.49 -2.63
C TYR A 76 18.21 0.54 -4.12
N ILE A 77 18.33 -0.60 -4.80
CA ILE A 77 17.98 -0.75 -6.22
C ILE A 77 16.73 -1.62 -6.32
N PHE A 78 15.59 -1.02 -6.63
CA PHE A 78 14.31 -1.72 -6.74
C PHE A 78 14.05 -2.21 -8.16
N LYS A 79 13.63 -3.48 -8.28
CA LYS A 79 13.14 -4.06 -9.54
C LYS A 79 11.61 -4.03 -9.48
N LEU A 80 10.99 -3.28 -10.38
CA LEU A 80 9.53 -3.09 -10.39
C LEU A 80 8.80 -4.23 -11.08
N GLN A 81 7.54 -4.44 -10.69
CA GLN A 81 6.60 -5.27 -11.43
C GLN A 81 6.27 -4.64 -12.79
N THR A 82 6.10 -5.47 -13.81
CA THR A 82 5.70 -5.03 -15.16
C THR A 82 4.18 -5.09 -15.32
N GLY A 83 3.62 -4.24 -16.17
CA GLY A 83 2.18 -4.27 -16.50
C GLY A 83 1.28 -3.54 -15.50
N TRP A 84 1.86 -2.87 -14.51
CA TRP A 84 1.13 -1.94 -13.64
C TRP A 84 0.74 -0.69 -14.44
N SER A 85 -0.52 -0.27 -14.32
CA SER A 85 -1.03 0.96 -14.91
C SER A 85 -1.59 1.86 -13.83
N SER A 86 -1.21 3.14 -13.86
CA SER A 86 -1.91 4.15 -13.07
C SER A 86 -3.30 4.38 -13.67
N PRO A 87 -4.35 4.59 -12.85
CA PRO A 87 -5.67 4.97 -13.33
C PRO A 87 -5.68 6.26 -14.16
N ALA A 88 -4.68 7.14 -13.97
CA ALA A 88 -4.64 8.47 -14.58
C ALA A 88 -4.01 8.51 -15.99
N VAL A 89 -3.39 7.42 -16.46
CA VAL A 89 -2.75 7.38 -17.79
C VAL A 89 -3.52 6.42 -18.69
N PRO A 90 -4.20 6.93 -19.74
CA PRO A 90 -4.84 6.07 -20.74
C PRO A 90 -3.80 5.15 -21.39
N ARG A 91 -4.17 3.88 -21.55
CA ARG A 91 -3.36 2.92 -22.30
C ARG A 91 -3.54 3.24 -23.78
N TRP A 92 -2.67 4.05 -24.36
CA TRP A 92 -2.67 4.29 -25.80
C TRP A 92 -2.28 2.98 -26.50
N THR A 93 -3.24 2.42 -27.24
CA THR A 93 -3.08 1.28 -28.16
C THR A 93 -2.43 1.73 -29.46
#